data_AF-A0A354J282-F1
#
_entry.id   AF-A0A354J282-F1
#
_cell.length_a   1.000
_cell.length_b   1.000
_cell.length_c   1.000
_cell.angle_alpha   90.00
_cell.angle_beta   90.00
_cell.angle_gamma   90.00
#
_symmetry.space_group_name_H-M   'P 1'
#
loop_
_entity.id
_entity.type
_entity.pdbx_description
1 polymer ?
#
loop_
_entity_poly.entity_id
_entity_poly.type
_entity_poly.pdbx_seq_one_letter_code
_entity_poly.pdbx_strand_id
1 'polypeptide(L)'
;MDKRSKIAVIGTSAVMLLIVIILGAALVKKLTPSDEVMLLKDYYPLEDTEVLVILQDQISEEKGMLLDGKVYLDYETVVQEFNHRFYWDHNENILIYTTPDEILQAEAGSNQYSVTKSMIKTNANTEYPIVKVFADQVYISIDFVAKYSDMDYQYYPDPNRVIINYKWGDYLFTDVTKNTQLRKNASIKSPILAELPAGTSLMCVNMEEVPKKGFSKVMTKEGIIGYVKNKHIKESYYKTLSS
;
A
#
# COMPACT_ATOMS: atom_id res chain seq x y z
N MET A 1 -0.25 42.82 58.33
CA MET A 1 -0.65 41.49 57.79
C MET A 1 -0.38 40.45 58.85
N ASP A 2 -1.43 39.95 59.50
CA ASP A 2 -1.38 38.95 60.55
C ASP A 2 -0.87 37.60 60.03
N LYS A 3 -0.35 36.75 60.93
CA LYS A 3 0.31 35.49 60.54
C LYS A 3 -0.59 34.58 59.69
N ARG A 4 -1.92 34.64 59.92
CA ARG A 4 -2.92 33.88 59.17
C ARG A 4 -3.12 34.38 57.73
N SER A 5 -3.16 35.70 57.49
CA SER A 5 -3.26 36.25 56.13
C SER A 5 -2.00 35.99 55.29
N LYS A 6 -0.80 36.01 55.90
CA LYS A 6 0.45 35.60 55.21
C LYS A 6 0.40 34.13 54.75
N ILE A 7 -0.06 33.22 55.61
CA ILE A 7 -0.21 31.79 55.28
C ILE A 7 -1.26 31.59 54.19
N ALA A 8 -2.39 32.31 54.25
CA ALA A 8 -3.45 32.24 53.24
C ALA A 8 -3.01 32.76 51.86
N VAL A 9 -2.23 33.84 51.82
CA VAL A 9 -1.68 34.40 50.56
C VAL A 9 -0.65 33.44 49.96
N ILE A 10 0.29 32.93 50.76
CA ILE A 10 1.30 31.96 50.30
C ILE A 10 0.62 30.67 49.78
N GLY A 11 -0.38 30.16 50.50
CA GLY A 11 -1.16 28.99 50.10
C GLY A 11 -1.90 29.20 48.78
N THR A 12 -2.59 30.34 48.63
CA THR A 12 -3.29 30.69 47.38
C THR A 12 -2.33 30.85 46.22
N SER A 13 -1.19 31.51 46.41
CA SER A 13 -0.15 31.66 45.38
C SER A 13 0.44 30.31 44.96
N ALA A 14 0.69 29.40 45.91
CA ALA A 14 1.20 28.06 45.61
C ALA A 14 0.20 27.22 44.79
N VAL A 15 -1.09 27.28 45.14
CA VAL A 15 -2.16 26.60 44.38
C VAL A 15 -2.28 27.19 42.97
N MET A 16 -2.23 28.51 42.82
CA MET A 16 -2.29 29.16 41.51
C MET A 16 -1.08 28.79 40.64
N LEU A 17 0.11 28.72 41.22
CA LEU A 17 1.34 28.29 40.53
C LEU A 17 1.26 26.82 40.09
N LEU A 18 0.70 25.94 40.93
CA LEU A 18 0.44 24.55 40.58
C LEU A 18 -0.53 24.43 39.39
N ILE A 19 -1.60 25.22 39.36
CA ILE A 19 -2.55 25.23 38.23
C ILE A 19 -1.84 25.65 36.93
N VAL A 20 -1.00 26.69 36.97
CA VAL A 20 -0.23 27.14 35.81
C VAL A 20 0.71 26.05 35.31
N ILE A 21 1.40 25.34 36.20
CA ILE A 21 2.29 24.22 35.84
C ILE A 21 1.49 23.08 35.19
N ILE A 22 0.34 22.71 35.76
CA ILE A 22 -0.50 21.63 35.22
C ILE A 22 -1.04 22.01 33.84
N LEU A 23 -1.56 23.23 33.67
CA LEU A 23 -2.04 23.72 32.38
C LEU A 23 -0.91 23.81 31.36
N GLY A 24 0.26 24.27 31.77
CA GLY A 24 1.46 24.31 30.93
C GLY A 24 1.87 22.92 30.46
N ALA A 25 1.97 21.95 31.37
CA ALA A 25 2.28 20.57 31.05
C ALA A 25 1.24 19.93 30.11
N ALA A 26 -0.05 20.18 30.34
CA ALA A 26 -1.13 19.70 29.48
C ALA A 26 -1.06 20.30 28.07
N LEU A 27 -0.71 21.58 27.95
CA LEU A 27 -0.57 22.26 26.65
C LEU A 27 0.63 21.71 25.88
N VAL A 28 1.79 21.58 26.52
CA VAL A 28 2.98 20.95 25.93
C VAL A 28 2.63 19.54 25.46
N LYS A 29 2.05 18.72 26.34
CA LYS A 29 1.62 17.36 25.97
C LYS A 29 0.64 17.35 24.80
N LYS A 30 -0.26 18.32 24.66
CA LYS A 30 -1.19 18.40 23.53
C LYS A 30 -0.49 18.76 22.21
N LEU A 31 0.52 19.63 22.25
CA LEU A 31 1.19 20.17 21.06
C LEU A 31 2.42 19.36 20.60
N THR A 32 3.07 18.60 21.48
CA THR A 32 4.25 17.79 21.14
C THR A 32 3.87 16.62 20.24
N PRO A 33 4.41 16.46 19.03
CA PRO A 33 4.16 15.29 18.19
C PRO A 33 4.53 13.96 18.89
N SER A 34 3.94 12.85 18.46
CA SER A 34 4.41 11.51 18.83
C SER A 34 5.62 11.15 17.99
N ASP A 35 6.61 10.54 18.64
CA ASP A 35 7.81 9.94 18.03
C ASP A 35 7.71 8.41 17.97
N GLU A 36 6.53 7.85 18.28
CA GLU A 36 6.26 6.42 18.15
C GLU A 36 6.37 5.99 16.67
N VAL A 37 7.21 5.00 16.41
CA VAL A 37 7.38 4.37 15.09
C VAL A 37 6.62 3.06 15.07
N MET A 38 5.84 2.84 14.01
CA MET A 38 5.08 1.61 13.78
C MET A 38 5.76 0.80 12.68
N LEU A 39 5.95 -0.49 12.92
CA LEU A 39 6.49 -1.38 11.90
C LEU A 39 5.45 -1.59 10.79
N LEU A 40 5.89 -1.67 9.54
CA LEU A 40 4.97 -1.83 8.41
C LEU A 40 4.17 -3.14 8.49
N LYS A 41 4.74 -4.21 9.06
CA LYS A 41 4.03 -5.47 9.34
C LYS A 41 2.88 -5.32 10.35
N ASP A 42 2.97 -4.36 11.28
CA ASP A 42 1.90 -4.09 12.24
C ASP A 42 0.81 -3.22 11.60
N TYR A 43 1.18 -2.42 10.61
CA TYR A 43 0.26 -1.58 9.85
C TYR A 43 -0.49 -2.37 8.77
N TYR A 44 0.22 -3.28 8.09
CA TYR A 44 -0.28 -4.22 7.09
C TYR A 44 -0.10 -5.65 7.62
N PRO A 45 -1.02 -6.13 8.46
CA PRO A 45 -0.94 -7.49 8.98
C PRO A 45 -1.15 -8.49 7.85
N LEU A 46 -0.12 -9.29 7.60
CA LEU A 46 -0.10 -10.37 6.61
C LEU A 46 0.36 -11.66 7.29
N GLU A 47 -0.19 -12.79 6.85
CA GLU A 47 0.40 -14.11 7.11
C GLU A 47 1.68 -14.30 6.27
N ASP A 48 2.51 -15.27 6.65
CA ASP A 48 3.86 -15.44 6.09
C ASP A 48 3.89 -15.57 4.55
N THR A 49 2.87 -16.21 3.98
CA THR A 49 2.74 -16.42 2.53
C THR A 49 1.84 -15.41 1.84
N GLU A 50 1.19 -14.51 2.57
CA GLU A 50 0.33 -13.49 1.97
C GLU A 50 1.17 -12.34 1.41
N VAL A 51 0.64 -11.69 0.37
CA VAL A 51 1.22 -10.50 -0.28
C VAL A 51 0.17 -9.41 -0.30
N LEU A 52 0.49 -8.24 0.25
CA LEU A 52 -0.35 -7.05 0.10
C LEU A 52 -0.34 -6.62 -1.37
N VAL A 53 -1.51 -6.56 -2.01
CA VAL A 53 -1.64 -6.11 -3.39
C VAL A 53 -2.09 -4.64 -3.39
N ILE A 54 -1.31 -3.79 -4.05
CA ILE A 54 -1.66 -2.39 -4.28
C ILE A 54 -1.93 -2.22 -5.77
N LEU A 55 -3.17 -1.90 -6.09
CA LEU A 55 -3.66 -1.64 -7.43
C LEU A 55 -3.62 -0.13 -7.68
N GLN A 56 -2.62 0.33 -8.41
CA GLN A 56 -2.38 1.73 -8.76
C GLN A 56 -2.16 2.64 -7.53
N ASP A 57 -3.23 3.02 -6.85
CA ASP A 57 -3.25 3.95 -5.73
C ASP A 57 -4.14 3.49 -4.56
N GLN A 58 -4.66 2.26 -4.66
CA GLN A 58 -5.53 1.63 -3.67
C GLN A 58 -5.00 0.28 -3.24
N ILE A 59 -5.24 -0.07 -1.98
CA ILE A 59 -4.98 -1.41 -1.46
C ILE A 59 -6.14 -2.30 -1.90
N SER A 60 -5.83 -3.42 -2.54
CA SER A 60 -6.81 -4.45 -2.89
C SER A 60 -7.39 -5.09 -1.64
N GLU A 61 -8.67 -5.45 -1.68
CA GLU A 61 -9.28 -6.29 -0.64
C GLU A 61 -8.70 -7.71 -0.70
N GLU A 62 -8.51 -8.22 -1.92
CA GLU A 62 -7.88 -9.51 -2.17
C GLU A 62 -6.36 -9.44 -2.04
N LYS A 63 -5.80 -10.43 -1.34
CA LYS A 63 -4.36 -10.58 -1.16
C LYS A 63 -3.78 -11.51 -2.23
N GLY A 64 -2.52 -11.26 -2.57
CA GLY A 64 -1.72 -12.18 -3.36
C GLY A 64 -1.07 -13.23 -2.46
N MET A 65 -0.35 -14.16 -3.09
CA MET A 65 0.39 -15.21 -2.41
C MET A 65 1.85 -15.23 -2.86
N LEU A 66 2.77 -15.41 -1.92
CA LEU A 66 4.19 -15.66 -2.17
C LEU A 66 4.43 -17.16 -2.10
N LEU A 67 4.47 -17.82 -3.25
CA LEU A 67 4.62 -19.27 -3.37
C LEU A 67 5.92 -19.58 -4.10
N ASP A 68 6.83 -20.32 -3.46
CA ASP A 68 8.15 -20.66 -4.00
C ASP A 68 8.96 -19.43 -4.46
N GLY A 69 8.87 -18.33 -3.69
CA GLY A 69 9.58 -17.08 -3.99
C GLY A 69 9.02 -16.28 -5.17
N LYS A 70 7.82 -16.64 -5.66
CA LYS A 70 7.12 -15.94 -6.73
C LYS A 70 5.78 -15.41 -6.25
N VAL A 71 5.42 -14.21 -6.72
CA VAL A 71 4.14 -13.58 -6.39
C VAL A 71 3.07 -14.11 -7.33
N TYR A 72 1.95 -14.50 -6.77
CA TYR A 72 0.76 -14.89 -7.48
C TYR A 72 -0.41 -14.02 -7.05
N LEU A 73 -1.31 -13.74 -7.99
CA LEU A 73 -2.54 -12.98 -7.76
C LEU A 73 -3.74 -13.90 -7.85
N ASP A 74 -4.79 -13.60 -7.09
CA ASP A 74 -6.08 -14.27 -7.23
C ASP A 74 -6.57 -14.17 -8.68
N TYR A 75 -7.00 -15.31 -9.23
CA TYR A 75 -7.69 -15.40 -10.51
C TYR A 75 -8.78 -14.34 -10.71
N GLU A 76 -9.64 -14.09 -9.72
CA GLU A 76 -10.72 -13.11 -9.83
C GLU A 76 -10.17 -11.70 -10.02
N THR A 77 -9.15 -11.32 -9.23
CA THR A 77 -8.45 -10.04 -9.40
C THR A 77 -7.86 -9.94 -10.81
N VAL A 78 -7.25 -11.01 -11.32
CA VAL A 78 -6.64 -11.01 -12.65
C VAL A 78 -7.66 -10.77 -13.76
N VAL A 79 -8.79 -11.48 -13.71
CA VAL A 79 -9.84 -11.40 -14.74
C VAL A 79 -10.59 -10.08 -14.68
N GLN A 80 -10.82 -9.55 -13.47
CA GLN A 80 -11.58 -8.32 -13.26
C GLN A 80 -10.76 -7.07 -13.55
N GLU A 81 -9.49 -7.02 -13.14
CA GLU A 81 -8.70 -5.78 -13.18
C GLU A 81 -7.75 -5.69 -14.38
N PHE A 82 -7.20 -6.81 -14.85
CA PHE A 82 -6.13 -6.79 -15.85
C PHE A 82 -6.54 -7.38 -17.19
N ASN A 83 -7.11 -8.58 -17.18
CA ASN A 83 -7.34 -9.33 -18.41
C ASN A 83 -8.43 -10.38 -18.27
N HIS A 84 -9.62 -10.04 -18.76
CA HIS A 84 -10.80 -10.90 -18.76
C HIS A 84 -10.71 -12.16 -19.64
N ARG A 85 -9.62 -12.35 -20.41
CA ARG A 85 -9.45 -13.49 -21.33
C ARG A 85 -8.74 -14.69 -20.69
N PHE A 86 -8.33 -14.58 -19.44
CA PHE A 86 -7.96 -15.75 -18.65
C PHE A 86 -9.21 -16.53 -18.26
N TYR A 87 -9.19 -17.83 -18.48
CA TYR A 87 -10.27 -18.75 -18.14
C TYR A 87 -9.72 -19.92 -17.33
N TRP A 88 -10.40 -20.26 -16.24
CA TRP A 88 -10.05 -21.40 -15.42
C TRP A 88 -11.06 -22.54 -15.61
N ASP A 89 -10.57 -23.71 -16.00
CA ASP A 89 -11.36 -24.95 -16.03
C ASP A 89 -11.17 -25.71 -14.72
N HIS A 90 -12.19 -25.68 -13.86
CA HIS A 90 -12.19 -26.38 -12.57
C HIS A 90 -12.18 -27.91 -12.68
N ASN A 91 -12.68 -28.49 -13.78
CA ASN A 91 -12.74 -29.94 -13.92
C ASN A 91 -11.36 -30.50 -14.31
N GLU A 92 -10.64 -29.78 -15.16
CA GLU A 92 -9.33 -30.19 -15.66
C GLU A 92 -8.16 -29.57 -14.86
N ASN A 93 -8.43 -28.57 -14.01
CA ASN A 93 -7.42 -27.75 -13.33
C ASN A 93 -6.43 -27.08 -14.31
N ILE A 94 -6.98 -26.51 -15.38
CA ILE A 94 -6.21 -25.87 -16.46
C ILE A 94 -6.58 -24.40 -16.56
N LEU A 95 -5.56 -23.54 -16.55
CA LEU A 95 -5.67 -22.14 -16.94
C LEU A 95 -5.54 -22.05 -18.46
N ILE A 96 -6.53 -21.44 -19.10
CA ILE A 96 -6.59 -21.19 -20.54
C ILE A 96 -6.47 -19.68 -20.78
N TYR A 97 -5.62 -19.27 -21.71
CA TYR A 97 -5.55 -17.90 -22.19
C TYR A 97 -5.53 -17.87 -23.71
N THR A 98 -6.46 -17.10 -24.29
CA THR A 98 -6.62 -17.03 -25.75
C THR A 98 -6.29 -15.63 -26.26
N THR A 99 -5.27 -15.54 -27.10
CA THR A 99 -4.96 -14.36 -27.91
C THR A 99 -5.64 -14.49 -29.29
N PRO A 100 -5.57 -13.46 -30.16
CA PRO A 100 -6.05 -13.58 -31.54
C PRO A 100 -5.41 -14.73 -32.34
N ASP A 101 -4.17 -15.12 -32.02
CA ASP A 101 -3.37 -16.05 -32.83
C ASP A 101 -3.03 -17.36 -32.12
N GLU A 102 -3.12 -17.42 -30.79
CA GLU A 102 -2.68 -18.56 -29.99
C GLU A 102 -3.57 -18.83 -28.78
N ILE A 103 -3.69 -20.12 -28.42
CA ILE A 103 -4.31 -20.60 -27.18
C ILE A 103 -3.20 -21.18 -26.31
N LEU A 104 -3.08 -20.65 -25.09
CA LEU A 104 -2.18 -21.13 -24.07
C LEU A 104 -2.97 -21.95 -23.06
N GLN A 105 -2.43 -23.10 -22.66
CA GLN A 105 -3.02 -23.94 -21.61
C GLN A 105 -1.93 -24.34 -20.62
N ALA A 106 -2.11 -24.00 -19.35
CA ALA A 106 -1.22 -24.32 -18.25
C ALA A 106 -1.96 -25.12 -17.18
N GLU A 107 -1.44 -26.29 -16.85
CA GLU A 107 -1.96 -27.14 -15.76
C GLU A 107 -1.48 -26.60 -14.40
N ALA A 108 -2.34 -26.65 -13.38
CA ALA A 108 -1.97 -26.24 -12.03
C ALA A 108 -0.75 -26.99 -11.50
N GLY A 109 0.20 -26.23 -10.97
CA GLY A 109 1.44 -26.77 -10.41
C GLY A 109 2.49 -27.21 -11.44
N SER A 110 2.17 -27.16 -12.74
CA SER A 110 3.11 -27.52 -13.81
C SER A 110 3.97 -26.33 -14.25
N ASN A 111 5.26 -26.59 -14.46
CA ASN A 111 6.20 -25.68 -15.12
C ASN A 111 6.13 -25.75 -16.65
N GLN A 112 5.32 -26.64 -17.19
CA GLN A 112 5.12 -26.79 -18.63
C GLN A 112 3.72 -26.29 -19.00
N TYR A 113 3.64 -25.59 -20.12
CA TYR A 113 2.39 -25.16 -20.71
C TYR A 113 2.41 -25.41 -22.21
N SER A 114 1.23 -25.52 -22.80
CA SER A 114 1.10 -25.72 -24.24
C SER A 114 0.68 -24.44 -24.94
N VAL A 115 1.16 -24.27 -26.16
CA VAL A 115 0.81 -23.17 -27.07
C VAL A 115 0.25 -23.79 -28.33
N THR A 116 -1.01 -23.49 -28.63
CA THR A 116 -1.68 -23.93 -29.86
C THR A 116 -1.80 -22.74 -30.79
N LYS A 117 -1.11 -22.79 -31.93
CA LYS A 117 -1.18 -21.76 -32.98
C LYS A 117 -1.65 -22.42 -34.29
N SER A 118 -2.78 -21.94 -34.81
CA SER A 118 -3.49 -22.59 -35.91
C SER A 118 -3.80 -24.07 -35.60
N MET A 119 -3.12 -25.03 -36.23
CA MET A 119 -3.33 -26.48 -36.03
C MET A 119 -2.13 -27.16 -35.35
N ILE A 120 -1.16 -26.39 -34.85
CA ILE A 120 0.08 -26.92 -34.28
C ILE A 120 0.09 -26.62 -32.78
N LYS A 121 0.18 -27.68 -31.98
CA LYS A 121 0.36 -27.62 -30.52
C LYS A 121 1.83 -27.88 -30.19
N THR A 122 2.47 -26.93 -29.54
CA THR A 122 3.83 -27.05 -29.00
C THR A 122 3.79 -26.91 -27.48
N ASN A 123 4.86 -27.34 -26.82
CA ASN A 123 5.03 -27.12 -25.38
C ASN A 123 6.17 -26.13 -25.13
N ALA A 124 6.01 -25.34 -24.08
CA ALA A 124 6.99 -24.42 -23.56
C ALA A 124 7.11 -24.62 -22.04
N ASN A 125 8.23 -24.16 -21.48
CA ASN A 125 8.52 -24.29 -20.05
C ASN A 125 8.74 -22.93 -19.41
N THR A 126 8.42 -22.83 -18.13
CA THR A 126 8.71 -21.72 -17.24
C THR A 126 9.52 -22.21 -16.04
N GLU A 127 10.22 -21.30 -15.36
CA GLU A 127 10.98 -21.67 -14.15
C GLU A 127 10.07 -21.93 -12.94
N TYR A 128 8.82 -21.50 -13.02
CA TYR A 128 7.80 -21.57 -11.97
C TYR A 128 6.46 -22.00 -12.56
N PRO A 129 5.54 -22.58 -11.77
CA PRO A 129 4.20 -22.89 -12.25
C PRO A 129 3.44 -21.60 -12.61
N ILE A 130 2.79 -21.57 -13.77
CA ILE A 130 2.01 -20.39 -14.20
C ILE A 130 0.77 -20.21 -13.30
N VAL A 131 0.13 -21.30 -12.93
CA VAL A 131 -1.05 -21.33 -12.08
C VAL A 131 -0.85 -22.32 -10.94
N LYS A 132 -1.35 -21.97 -9.76
CA LYS A 132 -1.37 -22.82 -8.57
C LYS A 132 -2.77 -22.78 -7.97
N VAL A 133 -3.18 -23.91 -7.40
CA VAL A 133 -4.36 -23.99 -6.54
C VAL A 133 -3.86 -24.11 -5.11
N PHE A 134 -4.31 -23.20 -4.25
CA PHE A 134 -3.96 -23.20 -2.83
C PHE A 134 -5.22 -22.88 -2.03
N ALA A 135 -5.52 -23.71 -1.02
CA ALA A 135 -6.72 -23.59 -0.20
C ALA A 135 -8.02 -23.42 -1.04
N ASP A 136 -8.17 -24.25 -2.09
CA ASP A 136 -9.28 -24.23 -3.05
C ASP A 136 -9.44 -22.94 -3.88
N GLN A 137 -8.47 -22.02 -3.81
CA GLN A 137 -8.44 -20.79 -4.59
C GLN A 137 -7.35 -20.83 -5.67
N VAL A 138 -7.62 -20.18 -6.80
CA VAL A 138 -6.77 -20.21 -8.00
C VAL A 138 -5.89 -18.97 -8.02
N TYR A 139 -4.59 -19.18 -8.17
CA TYR A 139 -3.59 -18.14 -8.15
C TYR A 139 -2.76 -18.18 -9.44
N ILE A 140 -2.65 -17.04 -10.13
CA ILE A 140 -1.87 -16.91 -11.38
C ILE A 140 -0.60 -16.11 -11.09
N SER A 141 0.53 -16.58 -11.61
CA SER A 141 1.82 -15.90 -11.50
C SER A 141 1.73 -14.49 -12.08
N ILE A 142 2.10 -13.47 -11.29
CA ILE A 142 2.06 -12.08 -11.74
C ILE A 142 2.97 -11.83 -12.94
N ASP A 143 4.08 -12.57 -13.06
CA ASP A 143 4.98 -12.53 -14.21
C ASP A 143 4.23 -12.91 -15.50
N PHE A 144 3.37 -13.94 -15.43
CA PHE A 144 2.60 -14.40 -16.57
C PHE A 144 1.48 -13.41 -16.92
N VAL A 145 0.81 -12.85 -15.91
CA VAL A 145 -0.22 -11.82 -16.12
C VAL A 145 0.39 -10.58 -16.79
N ALA A 146 1.52 -10.09 -16.30
CA ALA A 146 2.21 -8.91 -16.84
C ALA A 146 2.69 -9.11 -18.28
N LYS A 147 3.06 -10.34 -18.67
CA LYS A 147 3.43 -10.65 -20.07
C LYS A 147 2.26 -10.45 -21.05
N TYR A 148 1.03 -10.61 -20.59
CA TYR A 148 -0.17 -10.67 -21.44
C TYR A 148 -1.20 -9.59 -21.10
N SER A 149 -0.84 -8.61 -20.29
CA SER A 149 -1.71 -7.52 -19.84
C SER A 149 -0.92 -6.22 -19.85
N ASP A 150 -1.58 -5.09 -20.07
CA ASP A 150 -0.95 -3.77 -20.04
C ASP A 150 -0.76 -3.30 -18.60
N MET A 151 0.25 -3.87 -17.93
CA MET A 151 0.59 -3.57 -16.54
C MET A 151 2.09 -3.70 -16.29
N ASP A 152 2.58 -2.90 -15.34
CA ASP A 152 3.87 -3.11 -14.69
C ASP A 152 3.64 -3.48 -13.21
N TYR A 153 4.69 -4.02 -12.57
CA TYR A 153 4.62 -4.25 -11.14
C TYR A 153 6.00 -4.21 -10.47
N GLN A 154 6.01 -3.96 -9.16
CA GLN A 154 7.20 -3.99 -8.33
C GLN A 154 6.90 -4.68 -6.99
N TYR A 155 7.71 -5.69 -6.65
CA TYR A 155 7.63 -6.42 -5.38
C TYR A 155 8.61 -5.85 -4.33
N TYR A 156 8.16 -5.86 -3.06
CA TYR A 156 8.90 -5.46 -1.86
C TYR A 156 8.70 -6.52 -0.76
N PRO A 157 9.75 -7.04 -0.11
CA PRO A 157 9.64 -8.17 0.81
C PRO A 157 9.35 -7.83 2.29
N ASP A 158 9.29 -6.55 2.69
CA ASP A 158 9.11 -6.16 4.10
C ASP A 158 8.03 -5.07 4.29
N PRO A 159 6.78 -5.46 4.62
CA PRO A 159 6.23 -6.80 4.45
C PRO A 159 6.05 -7.13 2.95
N ASN A 160 5.79 -8.40 2.63
CA ASN A 160 5.47 -8.85 1.27
C ASN A 160 4.39 -7.96 0.64
N ARG A 161 4.78 -7.15 -0.34
CA ARG A 161 3.92 -6.15 -0.97
C ARG A 161 4.25 -6.07 -2.45
N VAL A 162 3.21 -6.04 -3.27
CA VAL A 162 3.34 -5.80 -4.70
C VAL A 162 2.54 -4.55 -5.07
N ILE A 163 3.17 -3.66 -5.83
CA ILE A 163 2.53 -2.50 -6.42
C ILE A 163 2.34 -2.81 -7.90
N ILE A 164 1.13 -2.63 -8.40
CA ILE A 164 0.76 -2.91 -9.78
C ILE A 164 0.26 -1.61 -10.41
N ASN A 165 0.92 -1.12 -11.46
CA ASN A 165 0.36 -0.02 -12.26
C ASN A 165 -0.21 -0.60 -13.55
N TYR A 166 -1.47 -0.27 -13.82
CA TYR A 166 -2.24 -0.82 -14.94
C TYR A 166 -3.22 0.22 -15.51
N LYS A 167 -3.14 1.46 -15.01
CA LYS A 167 -3.96 2.59 -15.43
C LYS A 167 -3.03 3.74 -15.78
N TRP A 168 -3.18 4.26 -16.99
CA TRP A 168 -2.35 5.32 -17.55
C TRP A 168 -3.14 6.62 -17.65
N GLY A 169 -2.44 7.75 -17.50
CA GLY A 169 -3.06 9.08 -17.50
C GLY A 169 -2.54 9.98 -16.40
N ASP A 170 -3.28 11.05 -16.14
CA ASP A 170 -2.86 12.09 -15.20
C ASP A 170 -3.23 11.75 -13.76
N TYR A 171 -2.20 11.70 -12.92
CA TYR A 171 -2.35 11.49 -11.49
C TYR A 171 -1.80 12.67 -10.71
N LEU A 172 -2.39 12.93 -9.55
CA LEU A 172 -1.98 14.05 -8.72
C LEU A 172 -0.83 13.64 -7.81
N PHE A 173 0.24 14.43 -7.84
CA PHE A 173 1.41 14.27 -7.01
C PHE A 173 1.64 15.52 -6.16
N THR A 174 2.44 15.37 -5.12
CA THR A 174 3.03 16.46 -4.35
C THR A 174 4.45 16.08 -3.96
N ASP A 175 5.27 17.05 -3.61
CA ASP A 175 6.62 16.78 -3.10
C ASP A 175 6.81 17.38 -1.72
N VAL A 176 7.64 16.73 -0.94
CA VAL A 176 8.03 17.17 0.40
C VAL A 176 8.97 18.37 0.31
N THR A 177 8.63 19.46 1.00
CA THR A 177 9.45 20.70 1.05
C THR A 177 10.45 20.71 2.21
N LYS A 178 10.15 19.96 3.28
CA LYS A 178 10.98 19.83 4.47
C LYS A 178 10.82 18.44 5.05
N ASN A 179 11.93 17.86 5.56
CA ASN A 179 11.91 16.58 6.27
C ASN A 179 10.71 16.48 7.22
N THR A 180 9.91 15.45 7.02
CA THR A 180 8.66 15.22 7.73
C THR A 180 8.40 13.71 7.83
N GLN A 181 7.30 13.33 8.45
CA GLN A 181 6.91 11.93 8.59
C GLN A 181 5.65 11.63 7.81
N LEU A 182 5.58 10.41 7.30
CA LEU A 182 4.34 9.75 6.93
C LEU A 182 3.76 9.08 8.18
N ARG A 183 2.48 9.34 8.47
CA ARG A 183 1.81 8.83 9.68
C ARG A 183 0.60 7.98 9.34
N LYS A 184 0.27 7.01 10.21
CA LYS A 184 -0.90 6.13 10.03
C LYS A 184 -2.23 6.89 9.90
N ASN A 185 -2.41 7.95 10.67
CA ASN A 185 -3.61 8.79 10.65
C ASN A 185 -3.25 10.27 10.49
N ALA A 186 -4.25 11.08 10.09
CA ALA A 186 -4.20 12.54 10.03
C ALA A 186 -4.09 13.21 11.41
N SER A 187 -3.00 12.92 12.15
CA SER A 187 -2.75 13.42 13.50
C SER A 187 -1.25 13.41 13.82
N ILE A 188 -0.77 14.47 14.48
CA ILE A 188 0.61 14.53 15.00
C ILE A 188 0.88 13.49 16.09
N LYS A 189 -0.17 12.88 16.64
CA LYS A 189 -0.10 11.85 17.68
C LYS A 189 -0.07 10.43 17.12
N SER A 190 -0.38 10.28 15.83
CA SER A 190 -0.41 8.97 15.20
C SER A 190 1.01 8.44 15.01
N PRO A 191 1.23 7.13 15.12
CA PRO A 191 2.53 6.52 14.84
C PRO A 191 3.06 6.87 13.45
N ILE A 192 4.38 6.91 13.35
CA ILE A 192 5.16 7.16 12.13
C ILE A 192 5.31 5.84 11.37
N LEU A 193 4.98 5.86 10.08
CA LEU A 193 5.16 4.74 9.15
C LEU A 193 6.48 4.82 8.40
N ALA A 194 6.88 6.04 8.03
CA ALA A 194 8.11 6.30 7.30
C ALA A 194 8.59 7.73 7.54
N GLU A 195 9.90 7.93 7.51
CA GLU A 195 10.52 9.25 7.40
C GLU A 195 10.53 9.70 5.92
N LEU A 196 10.21 10.96 5.69
CA LEU A 196 10.10 11.55 4.35
C LEU A 196 11.11 12.70 4.23
N PRO A 197 12.27 12.46 3.59
CA PRO A 197 13.22 13.52 3.25
C PRO A 197 12.60 14.62 2.38
N ALA A 198 13.16 15.83 2.45
CA ALA A 198 12.83 16.87 1.49
C ALA A 198 13.14 16.41 0.05
N GLY A 199 12.22 16.70 -0.88
CA GLY A 199 12.30 16.26 -2.27
C GLY A 199 11.63 14.91 -2.55
N THR A 200 11.19 14.14 -1.54
CA THR A 200 10.41 12.93 -1.77
C THR A 200 9.11 13.26 -2.50
N SER A 201 8.88 12.61 -3.64
CA SER A 201 7.64 12.71 -4.41
C SER A 201 6.62 11.70 -3.90
N LEU A 202 5.37 12.13 -3.80
CA LEU A 202 4.27 11.40 -3.19
C LEU A 202 3.05 11.48 -4.09
N MET A 203 2.40 10.35 -4.33
CA MET A 203 1.12 10.31 -5.03
C MET A 203 0.01 10.68 -4.06
N CYS A 204 -0.87 11.60 -4.44
CA CYS A 204 -2.07 11.92 -3.66
C CYS A 204 -3.12 10.83 -3.91
N VAL A 205 -3.63 10.21 -2.84
CA VAL A 205 -4.57 9.09 -2.94
C VAL A 205 -5.86 9.37 -2.20
N ASN A 206 -6.97 8.80 -2.68
CA ASN A 206 -8.29 8.87 -2.05
C ASN A 206 -8.72 10.34 -1.76
N MET A 207 -8.71 11.16 -2.81
CA MET A 207 -8.99 12.61 -2.74
C MET A 207 -10.43 12.97 -2.37
N GLU A 208 -11.32 11.98 -2.33
CA GLU A 208 -12.70 12.14 -1.90
C GLU A 208 -12.81 12.32 -0.37
N GLU A 209 -11.79 11.93 0.40
CA GLU A 209 -11.75 12.18 1.84
C GLU A 209 -11.59 13.68 2.15
N VAL A 210 -12.52 14.24 2.94
CA VAL A 210 -12.46 15.63 3.43
C VAL A 210 -11.10 15.91 4.09
N PRO A 211 -10.42 17.05 3.79
CA PRO A 211 -9.13 17.40 4.37
C PRO A 211 -9.12 17.29 5.90
N LYS A 212 -8.35 16.34 6.43
CA LYS A 212 -8.34 16.04 7.87
C LYS A 212 -7.23 16.84 8.55
N LYS A 213 -7.59 17.83 9.37
CA LYS A 213 -6.69 18.47 10.36
C LYS A 213 -5.33 18.95 9.80
N GLY A 214 -5.29 19.41 8.54
CA GLY A 214 -4.06 19.87 7.88
C GLY A 214 -3.12 18.74 7.44
N PHE A 215 -3.67 17.57 7.13
CA PHE A 215 -2.97 16.43 6.52
C PHE A 215 -3.61 16.03 5.19
N SER A 216 -2.77 15.50 4.30
CA SER A 216 -3.14 14.89 3.03
C SER A 216 -2.81 13.41 3.07
N LYS A 217 -3.71 12.59 2.52
CA LYS A 217 -3.47 11.15 2.34
C LYS A 217 -2.65 10.95 1.06
N VAL A 218 -1.57 10.21 1.18
CA VAL A 218 -0.57 10.06 0.13
C VAL A 218 0.03 8.66 0.14
N MET A 219 0.63 8.28 -0.98
CA MET A 219 1.36 7.02 -1.15
C MET A 219 2.81 7.31 -1.57
N THR A 220 3.76 6.60 -0.95
CA THR A 220 5.17 6.64 -1.37
C THR A 220 5.40 5.81 -2.64
N LYS A 221 6.57 5.96 -3.28
CA LYS A 221 6.96 5.11 -4.43
C LYS A 221 6.97 3.61 -4.08
N GLU A 222 7.26 3.30 -2.82
CA GLU A 222 7.28 1.95 -2.27
C GLU A 222 5.89 1.47 -1.84
N GLY A 223 4.82 2.23 -2.11
CA GLY A 223 3.45 1.78 -1.86
C GLY A 223 3.00 1.93 -0.41
N ILE A 224 3.67 2.74 0.40
CA ILE A 224 3.23 2.98 1.78
C ILE A 224 2.19 4.10 1.76
N ILE A 225 0.94 3.75 2.10
CA ILE A 225 -0.17 4.72 2.16
C ILE A 225 -0.31 5.27 3.58
N GLY A 226 -0.28 6.59 3.72
CA GLY A 226 -0.45 7.26 5.00
C GLY A 226 -0.77 8.73 4.86
N TYR A 227 -0.53 9.50 5.93
CA TYR A 227 -0.86 10.91 6.02
C TYR A 227 0.38 11.77 6.25
N VAL A 228 0.53 12.85 5.47
CA VAL A 228 1.60 13.83 5.58
C VAL A 228 1.05 15.21 5.92
N LYS A 229 1.80 16.04 6.65
CA LYS A 229 1.37 17.41 7.00
C LYS A 229 1.41 18.34 5.79
N ASN A 230 0.32 19.05 5.54
CA ASN A 230 0.17 19.95 4.38
C ASN A 230 1.22 21.06 4.36
N LYS A 231 1.60 21.59 5.53
CA LYS A 231 2.61 22.65 5.64
C LYS A 231 4.05 22.21 5.28
N HIS A 232 4.29 20.90 5.06
CA HIS A 232 5.60 20.35 4.69
C HIS A 232 5.61 19.75 3.28
N ILE A 233 4.56 19.99 2.49
CA ILE A 233 4.46 19.57 1.10
C ILE A 233 4.13 20.78 0.22
N LYS A 234 4.40 20.67 -1.07
CA LYS A 234 4.07 21.68 -2.08
C LYS A 234 2.57 21.63 -2.42
N GLU A 235 2.11 22.64 -3.14
CA GLU A 235 0.85 22.51 -3.88
C GLU A 235 0.93 21.33 -4.85
N SER A 236 -0.17 20.60 -4.97
CA SER A 236 -0.23 19.39 -5.77
C SER A 236 -0.18 19.71 -7.27
N TYR A 237 0.37 18.81 -8.06
CA TYR A 237 0.51 18.95 -9.52
C TYR A 237 0.18 17.63 -10.23
N TYR A 238 -0.30 17.72 -11.47
CA TYR A 238 -0.54 16.53 -12.28
C TYR A 238 0.76 16.01 -12.89
N LYS A 239 0.91 14.69 -12.88
CA LYS A 239 1.95 13.95 -13.58
C LYS A 239 1.30 12.83 -14.38
N THR A 240 1.60 12.79 -15.66
CA THR A 240 1.14 11.72 -16.55
C THR A 240 1.97 10.45 -16.32
N LEU A 241 1.29 9.33 -16.10
CA LEU A 241 1.86 7.99 -16.15
C LEU A 241 1.55 7.36 -17.51
N SER A 242 2.55 6.71 -18.11
CA SER A 242 2.45 6.07 -19.43
C SER A 242 3.05 4.67 -19.36
N SER A 243 2.46 3.74 -20.11
CA SER A 243 3.03 2.42 -20.46
C SER A 243 4.31 2.57 -21.30
#